data_AF-A0A934K804-F1
#
_entry.id   AF-A0A934K804-F1
#
_cell.length_a   1.000
_cell.length_b   1.000
_cell.length_c   1.000
_cell.angle_alpha   90.00
_cell.angle_beta   90.00
_cell.angle_gamma   90.00
#
_symmetry.space_group_name_H-M   'P 1'
#
loop_
_entity.id
_entity.type
_entity.pdbx_description
1 polymer ?
#
loop_
_entity_poly.entity_id
_entity_poly.type
_entity_poly.pdbx_seq_one_letter_code
_entity_poly.pdbx_strand_id
1 'polypeptide(L)'
;MERYRGGGWRGSVIREMAEDAILRRLETLSDAAGQFSSDLRARHPEIAWRRISAFRNVRAHGYMRIDAQRIDEVVDQELPPLRAVADQELEG
;
A
#
# COMPACT_ATOMS: atom_id res chain seq x y z
N MET A 1 34.92 -5.32 -18.08
CA MET A 1 33.83 -6.13 -18.67
C MET A 1 33.63 -7.39 -17.85
N GLU A 2 33.30 -7.26 -16.56
CA GLU A 2 33.03 -8.41 -15.69
C GLU A 2 32.18 -7.96 -14.52
N ARG A 3 30.85 -7.95 -14.68
CA ARG A 3 29.85 -8.06 -13.59
C ARG A 3 28.49 -8.51 -14.16
N TYR A 4 28.37 -9.79 -14.53
CA TYR A 4 27.08 -10.43 -14.79
C TYR A 4 27.15 -11.82 -14.16
N ARG A 5 26.87 -11.92 -12.87
CA ARG A 5 26.85 -13.19 -12.14
C ARG A 5 25.58 -13.23 -11.29
N GLY A 6 24.60 -14.03 -11.69
CA GLY A 6 23.74 -14.75 -10.74
C GLY A 6 22.21 -14.56 -10.75
N GLY A 7 21.64 -13.55 -11.41
CA GLY A 7 20.18 -13.34 -11.41
C GLY A 7 19.75 -12.58 -12.66
N GLY A 8 19.41 -13.29 -13.73
CA GLY A 8 19.21 -12.72 -15.06
C GLY A 8 18.13 -11.64 -15.10
N TRP A 9 18.22 -10.73 -16.08
CA TRP A 9 17.29 -9.62 -16.38
C TRP A 9 15.81 -9.90 -16.05
N ARG A 10 15.30 -11.11 -16.33
CA ARG A 10 13.96 -11.56 -15.93
C ARG A 10 13.66 -11.45 -14.44
N GLY A 11 14.58 -11.81 -13.56
CA GLY A 11 14.39 -11.70 -12.10
C GLY A 11 14.27 -10.26 -11.62
N SER A 12 14.99 -9.32 -12.26
CA SER A 12 14.84 -7.88 -11.99
C SER A 12 13.47 -7.40 -12.44
N VAL A 13 13.07 -7.71 -13.67
CA VAL A 13 11.77 -7.31 -14.23
C VAL A 13 10.60 -7.87 -13.41
N ILE A 14 10.64 -9.14 -13.00
CA ILE A 14 9.59 -9.74 -12.18
C ILE A 14 9.48 -9.07 -10.81
N ARG A 15 10.61 -8.68 -10.20
CA ARG A 15 10.61 -7.91 -8.95
C ARG A 15 9.96 -6.54 -9.14
N GLU A 16 10.37 -5.80 -10.17
CA GLU A 16 9.80 -4.47 -10.47
C GLU A 16 8.29 -4.56 -10.76
N MET A 17 7.85 -5.57 -11.51
CA MET A 17 6.43 -5.82 -11.75
C MET A 17 5.65 -6.14 -10.46
N ALA A 18 6.25 -6.88 -9.52
CA ALA A 18 5.63 -7.18 -8.24
C ALA A 18 5.51 -5.91 -7.37
N GLU A 19 6.56 -5.09 -7.32
CA GLU A 19 6.56 -3.80 -6.62
C GLU A 19 5.48 -2.86 -7.19
N ASP A 20 5.41 -2.73 -8.51
CA ASP A 20 4.38 -1.95 -9.20
C ASP A 20 2.96 -2.47 -8.90
N ALA A 21 2.78 -3.80 -8.90
CA ALA A 21 1.48 -4.41 -8.61
C ALA A 21 1.04 -4.18 -7.15
N ILE A 22 1.96 -4.27 -6.19
CA ILE A 22 1.69 -3.98 -4.78
C ILE A 22 1.33 -2.50 -4.62
N LEU A 23 2.13 -1.61 -5.22
CA LEU A 23 1.86 -0.18 -5.18
C LEU A 23 0.47 0.16 -5.72
N ARG A 24 0.11 -0.37 -6.88
CA ARG A 24 -1.19 -0.11 -7.52
C ARG A 24 -2.36 -0.57 -6.64
N ARG A 25 -2.19 -1.67 -5.90
CA ARG A 25 -3.18 -2.18 -4.94
C ARG A 25 -3.30 -1.24 -3.74
N LEU A 26 -2.18 -0.79 -3.18
CA LEU A 26 -2.17 0.18 -2.07
C LEU A 26 -2.78 1.52 -2.48
N GLU A 27 -2.53 2.02 -3.69
CA GLU A 27 -3.19 3.23 -4.22
C GLU A 27 -4.71 3.06 -4.29
N THR A 28 -5.19 1.91 -4.80
CA THR A 28 -6.64 1.60 -4.87
C THR A 28 -7.28 1.60 -3.47
N LEU A 29 -6.62 0.94 -2.52
CA LEU A 29 -7.09 0.84 -1.15
C LEU A 29 -7.12 2.22 -0.46
N SER A 30 -6.11 3.05 -0.73
CA SER A 30 -6.04 4.42 -0.22
C SER A 30 -7.17 5.30 -0.74
N ASP A 31 -7.50 5.16 -2.03
CA ASP A 31 -8.60 5.88 -2.65
C ASP A 31 -9.95 5.45 -2.06
N ALA A 32 -10.19 4.14 -1.93
CA ALA A 32 -11.38 3.59 -1.29
C ALA A 32 -11.52 4.06 0.18
N ALA A 33 -10.44 4.00 0.96
CA ALA A 33 -10.42 4.51 2.32
C ALA A 33 -10.71 6.02 2.38
N GLY A 34 -10.29 6.77 1.36
CA GLY A 34 -10.59 8.18 1.15
C GLY A 34 -12.07 8.49 0.92
N GLN A 35 -12.85 7.51 0.48
CA GLN A 35 -14.28 7.64 0.20
C GLN A 35 -15.19 7.24 1.38
N PHE A 36 -14.65 6.61 2.44
CA PHE A 36 -15.44 6.26 3.62
C PHE A 36 -16.08 7.48 4.29
N SER A 37 -17.32 7.29 4.77
CA SER A 37 -18.10 8.33 5.43
C SER A 37 -17.44 8.78 6.74
N SER A 38 -17.75 10.01 7.16
CA SER A 38 -17.28 10.53 8.46
C SER A 38 -17.78 9.68 9.63
N ASP A 39 -18.97 9.09 9.51
CA ASP A 39 -19.57 8.25 10.55
C ASP A 39 -18.76 6.95 10.76
N LEU A 40 -18.47 6.22 9.66
CA LEU A 40 -17.62 5.03 9.71
C LEU A 40 -16.25 5.34 10.30
N ARG A 41 -15.63 6.45 9.85
CA ARG A 41 -14.33 6.88 10.39
C ARG A 41 -14.38 7.23 11.87
N ALA A 42 -15.49 7.78 12.34
CA ALA A 42 -15.68 8.13 13.75
C ALA A 42 -15.93 6.90 14.63
N ARG A 43 -16.53 5.83 14.09
CA ARG A 43 -16.70 4.54 14.79
C ARG A 43 -15.38 3.82 15.03
N HIS A 44 -14.40 4.04 14.16
CA HIS A 44 -13.10 3.36 14.15
C HIS A 44 -11.93 4.36 14.26
N PRO A 45 -11.80 5.13 15.35
CA PRO A 45 -10.78 6.17 15.51
C PRO A 45 -9.36 5.62 15.69
N GLU A 46 -9.20 4.33 15.99
CA GLU A 46 -7.92 3.62 16.06
C GLU A 46 -7.23 3.51 14.70
N ILE A 47 -8.00 3.63 13.61
CA ILE A 47 -7.47 3.60 12.25
C ILE A 47 -6.95 4.98 11.86
N ALA A 48 -5.71 5.04 11.37
CA ALA A 48 -5.11 6.26 10.86
C ALA A 48 -5.65 6.66 9.47
N TRP A 49 -6.96 6.92 9.35
CA TRP A 49 -7.67 7.20 8.09
C TRP A 49 -6.99 8.23 7.19
N ARG A 50 -6.46 9.28 7.81
CA ARG A 50 -5.76 10.36 7.10
C ARG A 50 -4.41 9.91 6.56
N ARG A 51 -3.71 9.02 7.27
CA ARG A 51 -2.43 8.44 6.83
C ARG A 51 -2.65 7.50 5.65
N ILE A 52 -3.66 6.62 5.74
CA ILE A 52 -4.01 5.66 4.68
C ILE A 52 -4.44 6.40 3.40
N SER A 53 -5.39 7.34 3.50
CA SER A 53 -5.87 8.09 2.32
C SER A 53 -4.84 9.04 1.69
N ALA A 54 -3.79 9.42 2.43
CA ALA A 54 -2.69 10.25 1.91
C ALA A 54 -1.69 9.44 1.06
N PHE A 55 -1.68 8.10 1.18
CA PHE A 55 -0.75 7.24 0.44
C PHE A 55 -0.99 7.25 -1.08
N ARG A 56 -2.17 7.67 -1.55
CA ARG A 56 -2.48 7.84 -2.98
C ARG A 56 -1.51 8.77 -3.74
N ASN A 57 -0.79 9.64 -3.03
CA ASN A 57 0.14 10.61 -3.62
C ASN A 57 1.60 10.16 -3.66
N VAL A 58 1.91 8.92 -3.23
CA VAL A 58 3.29 8.43 -3.16
C VAL A 58 3.96 8.41 -4.53
N ARG A 59 3.21 8.14 -5.60
CA ARG A 59 3.73 8.13 -6.99
C ARG A 59 4.00 9.53 -7.55
N ALA A 60 3.29 10.56 -7.05
CA ALA A 60 3.37 11.93 -7.54
C ALA A 60 4.65 12.67 -7.12
N HIS A 61 5.39 12.16 -6.12
CA HIS A 61 6.64 12.77 -5.64
C HIS A 61 7.90 12.38 -6.43
N GLY A 62 7.79 11.66 -7.54
CA GLY A 62 8.87 11.60 -8.52
C GLY A 62 10.17 10.91 -8.07
N TYR A 63 10.09 9.87 -7.26
CA TYR A 63 11.23 8.99 -6.97
C TYR A 63 10.88 7.58 -7.47
N MET A 64 11.54 7.05 -8.51
CA MET A 64 12.76 6.25 -8.32
C MET A 64 12.75 5.52 -6.97
N ARG A 65 12.02 4.41 -6.90
CA ARG A 65 11.82 3.54 -5.72
C ARG A 65 11.12 4.22 -4.55
N ILE A 66 9.84 3.90 -4.40
CA ILE A 66 9.28 3.81 -3.04
C ILE A 66 10.21 2.87 -2.27
N ASP A 67 10.69 3.34 -1.12
CA ASP A 67 11.51 2.50 -0.25
C ASP A 67 10.69 1.25 0.06
N ALA A 68 11.22 0.06 -0.27
CA ALA A 68 10.52 -1.19 -0.03
C ALA A 68 10.11 -1.30 1.45
N GLN A 69 10.91 -0.70 2.34
CA GLN A 69 10.59 -0.58 3.76
C GLN A 69 9.25 0.13 4.01
N ARG A 70 8.92 1.17 3.23
CA ARG A 70 7.66 1.90 3.37
C ARG A 70 6.46 1.09 2.89
N ILE A 71 6.66 0.24 1.88
CA ILE A 71 5.63 -0.71 1.43
C ILE A 71 5.41 -1.74 2.53
N ASP A 72 6.48 -2.33 3.07
CA ASP A 72 6.41 -3.29 4.17
C ASP A 72 5.71 -2.70 5.40
N GLU A 73 6.05 -1.46 5.79
CA GLU A 73 5.36 -0.76 6.89
C GLU A 73 3.85 -0.65 6.68
N VAL A 74 3.41 -0.29 5.46
CA VAL A 74 1.97 -0.19 5.17
C VAL A 74 1.32 -1.57 5.17
N VAL A 75 1.98 -2.57 4.57
CA VAL A 75 1.46 -3.94 4.49
C VAL A 75 1.33 -4.55 5.87
N ASP A 76 2.32 -4.38 6.73
CA ASP A 76 2.37 -5.05 8.04
C ASP A 76 1.62 -4.28 9.12
N GLN A 77 1.57 -2.94 9.06
CA GLN A 77 0.97 -2.13 10.13
C GLN A 77 -0.43 -1.61 9.79
N GLU A 78 -0.68 -1.20 8.54
CA GLU A 78 -1.93 -0.52 8.18
C GLU A 78 -2.99 -1.48 7.63
N LEU A 79 -2.59 -2.52 6.89
CA LEU A 79 -3.57 -3.45 6.29
C LEU A 79 -4.30 -4.34 7.30
N PRO A 80 -3.66 -4.93 8.32
CA PRO A 80 -4.37 -5.80 9.27
C PRO A 80 -5.53 -5.11 10.00
N PRO A 81 -5.36 -3.91 10.60
CA PRO A 81 -6.46 -3.26 11.31
C PRO A 81 -7.54 -2.78 10.33
N LEU A 82 -7.17 -2.32 9.12
CA LEU A 82 -8.14 -1.93 8.10
C LEU A 82 -9.01 -3.11 7.64
N ARG A 83 -8.42 -4.29 7.49
CA ARG A 83 -9.15 -5.51 7.17
C ARG A 83 -10.12 -5.90 8.28
N ALA A 84 -9.70 -5.83 9.55
CA ALA A 84 -10.57 -6.14 10.67
C ALA A 84 -11.82 -5.23 10.71
N VAL A 85 -11.64 -3.93 10.46
CA VAL A 85 -12.76 -2.98 10.35
C VAL A 85 -13.66 -3.30 9.16
N ALA A 86 -13.08 -3.63 8.00
CA ALA A 86 -13.87 -4.02 6.83
C ALA A 86 -14.70 -5.28 7.08
N ASP A 87 -14.12 -6.30 7.72
CA ASP A 87 -14.83 -7.53 8.09
C ASP A 87 -15.97 -7.21 9.07
N GLN A 88 -15.71 -6.41 10.13
CA GLN A 88 -16.75 -5.99 11.10
C GLN A 88 -17.92 -5.23 10.47
N GLU A 89 -17.65 -4.35 9.50
CA GLU A 89 -18.67 -3.54 8.84
C GLU A 89 -19.44 -4.31 7.76
N LEU A 90 -18.91 -5.43 7.26
CA LEU A 90 -19.58 -6.31 6.30
C LEU A 90 -20.38 -7.43 6.99
N GLU A 91 -19.99 -7.83 8.19
CA GLU A 91 -20.69 -8.82 9.01
C GLU A 91 -21.76 -8.20 9.95
N GLY A 92 -21.81 -6.87 10.03
CA GLY A 92 -22.75 -6.09 10.85
C GLY A 92 -24.06 -5.69 10.17
#